data_AF-A0AAN8SF07-F1
#
_entry.id   AF-A0AAN8SF07-F1
#
_cell.length_a   1.000
_cell.length_b   1.000
_cell.length_c   1.000
_cell.angle_alpha   90.00
_cell.angle_beta   90.00
_cell.angle_gamma   90.00
#
_symmetry.space_group_name_H-M   'P 1'
#
loop_
_entity.id
_entity.type
_entity.pdbx_description
1 polymer ?
#
loop_
_entity_poly.entity_id
_entity_poly.type
_entity_poly.pdbx_seq_one_letter_code
_entity_poly.pdbx_strand_id
1 'polypeptide(L)'
;MISFQGVALSAEELESILQIERIKCDKLAERESKGNGTCKTIWDGILCWPSAYSNQVLTQQCPSYIAGFDHLLTLNQVKSFIHYYRAYEVILSRPEEDI
;
A
#
# COMPACT_ATOMS: atom_id res chain seq x y z
N MET A 1 12.42 6.16 30.95
CA MET A 1 12.20 4.80 30.43
C MET A 1 11.22 4.93 29.28
N ILE A 2 11.70 4.79 28.04
CA ILE A 2 10.85 4.91 26.85
C ILE A 2 10.17 3.56 26.64
N SER A 3 8.84 3.55 26.67
CA SER A 3 8.04 2.36 26.45
C SER A 3 7.93 2.12 24.95
N PHE A 4 8.58 1.08 24.44
CA PHE A 4 8.31 0.54 23.11
C PHE A 4 6.84 0.06 23.08
N GLN A 5 6.00 0.69 22.26
CA GLN A 5 4.59 0.30 22.08
C GLN A 5 4.36 -0.56 20.83
N GLY A 6 5.41 -0.78 20.02
CA GLY A 6 5.40 -1.80 18.98
C GLY A 6 5.50 -3.19 19.61
N VAL A 7 4.54 -4.06 19.31
CA VAL A 7 4.62 -5.47 19.69
C VAL A 7 5.74 -6.10 18.87
N ALA A 8 6.77 -6.63 19.53
CA ALA A 8 7.78 -7.45 18.86
C ALA A 8 7.15 -8.79 18.49
N LEU A 9 6.65 -8.88 17.26
CA LEU A 9 6.08 -10.11 16.71
C LEU A 9 7.20 -11.04 16.23
N SER A 10 6.96 -12.34 16.31
CA SER A 10 7.74 -13.33 15.57
C SER A 10 7.54 -13.15 14.05
N ALA A 11 8.45 -13.73 13.26
CA ALA A 11 8.32 -13.67 11.80
C ALA A 11 7.01 -14.32 11.30
N GLU A 12 6.56 -15.40 11.93
CA GLU A 12 5.31 -16.09 11.58
C GLU A 12 4.07 -15.26 11.92
N GLU A 13 4.04 -14.63 13.10
CA GLU A 13 2.95 -13.73 13.48
C GLU A 13 2.89 -12.52 12.56
N LEU A 14 4.04 -11.93 12.21
CA LEU A 14 4.10 -10.82 11.27
C LEU A 14 3.59 -11.22 9.88
N GLU A 15 4.03 -12.36 9.36
CA GLU A 15 3.56 -12.88 8.06
C GLU A 15 2.04 -13.09 8.06
N SER A 16 1.51 -13.63 9.16
CA SER A 16 0.07 -13.83 9.30
C SER A 16 -0.71 -12.52 9.25
N ILE A 17 -0.20 -11.47 9.91
CA ILE A 17 -0.83 -10.14 9.89
C ILE A 17 -0.72 -9.52 8.50
N LEU A 18 0.46 -9.55 7.87
CA LEU A 18 0.65 -9.01 6.52
C LEU A 18 -0.30 -9.67 5.53
N GLN A 19 -0.52 -10.97 5.63
CA GLN A 19 -1.47 -11.69 4.80
C GLN A 19 -2.92 -11.27 5.07
N ILE A 20 -3.30 -11.05 6.32
CA ILE A 20 -4.62 -10.52 6.68
C ILE A 20 -4.83 -9.11 6.10
N GLU A 21 -3.84 -8.23 6.24
CA GLU A 21 -3.91 -6.86 5.72
C GLU A 21 -3.95 -6.82 4.19
N ARG A 22 -3.19 -7.69 3.53
CA ARG A 22 -3.27 -7.89 2.07
C ARG A 22 -4.68 -8.29 1.63
N ILE A 23 -5.28 -9.30 2.26
CA ILE A 23 -6.64 -9.76 1.91
C ILE A 23 -7.67 -8.64 2.11
N LYS A 24 -7.50 -7.79 3.14
CA LYS A 24 -8.35 -6.61 3.31
C LYS A 24 -8.17 -5.62 2.16
N CYS A 25 -6.92 -5.38 1.75
CA CYS A 25 -6.61 -4.47 0.64
C CYS A 25 -7.21 -4.95 -0.68
N ASP A 26 -7.06 -6.24 -0.99
CA ASP A 26 -7.60 -6.83 -2.23
C ASP A 26 -9.12 -6.65 -2.29
N LYS A 27 -9.82 -6.89 -1.18
CA LYS A 27 -11.28 -6.64 -1.07
C LYS A 27 -11.66 -5.18 -1.26
N LEU A 28 -10.81 -4.23 -0.85
CA LEU A 28 -11.06 -2.80 -1.08
C LEU A 28 -10.86 -2.46 -2.56
N ALA A 29 -9.78 -2.95 -3.17
CA ALA A 29 -9.49 -2.75 -4.58
C ALA A 29 -10.57 -3.33 -5.51
N GLU A 30 -11.20 -4.44 -5.13
CA GLU A 30 -12.34 -5.03 -5.85
C GLU A 30 -13.61 -4.17 -5.79
N ARG A 31 -13.84 -3.48 -4.67
CA ARG A 31 -15.03 -2.65 -4.45
C ARG A 31 -14.93 -1.28 -5.12
N GLU A 32 -13.71 -0.82 -5.40
CA GLU A 32 -13.50 0.47 -6.04
C GLU A 32 -13.82 0.42 -7.53
N SER A 33 -14.76 1.26 -7.97
CA SER A 33 -14.96 1.51 -9.39
C SER A 33 -13.74 2.22 -9.95
N LYS A 34 -13.16 1.73 -11.05
CA LYS A 34 -12.09 2.44 -11.76
C LYS A 34 -12.61 3.81 -12.22
N GLY A 35 -12.24 4.87 -11.50
CA GLY A 35 -12.46 6.24 -11.94
C GLY A 35 -11.58 6.55 -13.14
N ASN A 36 -12.07 7.37 -14.07
CA ASN A 36 -11.21 7.83 -15.16
C ASN A 36 -10.08 8.69 -14.57
N GLY A 37 -8.83 8.31 -14.82
CA GLY A 37 -7.65 9.06 -14.38
C GLY A 37 -7.17 8.81 -12.94
N THR A 38 -7.68 7.80 -12.23
CA THR A 38 -7.14 7.40 -10.91
C THR A 38 -6.27 6.16 -11.00
N CYS A 39 -5.19 6.13 -10.21
CA CYS A 39 -4.50 4.89 -9.85
C CYS A 39 -5.40 4.09 -8.91
N LYS A 40 -5.45 2.77 -9.08
CA LYS A 40 -6.28 1.89 -8.24
C LYS A 40 -5.66 1.73 -6.86
N THR A 41 -6.48 1.32 -5.89
CA THR A 41 -5.97 0.79 -4.63
C THR A 41 -4.97 -0.34 -4.87
N ILE A 42 -3.84 -0.33 -4.15
CA ILE A 42 -2.74 -1.27 -4.34
C ILE A 42 -2.10 -1.66 -3.00
N TRP A 43 -1.78 -2.94 -2.88
CA TRP A 43 -0.96 -3.48 -1.80
C TRP A 43 0.52 -3.40 -2.17
N ASP A 44 1.37 -2.83 -1.31
CA ASP A 44 2.81 -2.68 -1.56
C ASP A 44 3.71 -3.69 -0.80
N GLY A 45 3.09 -4.63 -0.09
CA GLY A 45 3.78 -5.57 0.80
C GLY A 45 3.65 -5.23 2.28
N ILE A 46 3.29 -3.99 2.63
CA ILE A 46 3.15 -3.54 4.02
C ILE A 46 1.88 -2.72 4.23
N LEU A 47 1.52 -1.83 3.30
CA LEU A 47 0.37 -0.94 3.39
C LEU A 47 -0.55 -1.09 2.19
N CYS A 48 -1.84 -0.89 2.46
CA CYS A 48 -2.84 -0.73 1.41
C CYS A 48 -2.93 0.74 1.02
N TRP A 49 -2.45 1.10 -0.16
CA TRP A 49 -2.54 2.46 -0.69
C TRP A 49 -3.89 2.67 -1.35
N PRO A 50 -4.68 3.67 -0.93
CA PRO A 50 -5.98 3.94 -1.55
C PRO A 50 -5.83 4.45 -2.98
N SER A 51 -6.91 4.37 -3.76
CA SER A 51 -7.01 5.00 -5.06
C SER A 51 -6.76 6.51 -4.97
N ALA A 52 -6.01 7.05 -5.93
CA ALA A 52 -5.64 8.45 -5.98
C ALA A 52 -5.42 8.93 -7.41
N TYR A 53 -5.60 10.22 -7.63
CA TYR A 53 -5.26 10.86 -8.89
C TYR A 53 -3.75 10.96 -9.07
N SER A 54 -3.34 11.08 -10.33
CA SER A 54 -1.94 11.35 -10.68
C SER A 54 -1.42 12.60 -9.96
N ASN A 55 -0.12 12.60 -9.63
CA ASN A 55 0.59 13.69 -8.98
C ASN A 55 0.11 14.01 -7.56
N GLN A 56 -0.66 13.12 -6.92
CA GLN A 56 -0.98 13.22 -5.51
C GLN A 56 0.09 12.52 -4.66
N VAL A 57 0.34 13.12 -3.49
CA VAL A 57 1.14 12.50 -2.43
C VAL A 57 0.18 11.91 -1.41
N LEU A 58 0.15 10.58 -1.35
CA LEU A 58 -0.59 9.88 -0.31
C LEU A 58 0.27 9.77 0.93
N THR A 59 -0.34 10.03 2.08
CA THR A 59 0.32 9.94 3.37
C THR A 59 -0.52 9.03 4.26
N GLN A 60 0.09 7.97 4.78
CA GLN A 60 -0.56 7.04 5.70
C GLN A 60 0.25 6.89 6.98
N GLN A 61 -0.44 6.60 8.07
CA GLN A 61 0.20 6.33 9.34
C GLN A 61 0.99 5.03 9.24
N CYS A 62 2.17 5.01 9.87
CA CYS A 62 2.95 3.78 9.98
C CYS A 62 2.13 2.69 10.69
N PRO A 63 2.13 1.45 10.20
CA PRO A 63 1.40 0.35 10.82
C PRO A 63 2.00 -0.04 12.18
N SER A 64 1.13 -0.36 13.14
CA SER A 64 1.55 -0.79 14.48
C SER A 64 2.08 -2.23 14.55
N TYR A 65 1.87 -3.03 13.50
CA TYR A 65 2.32 -4.41 13.41
C TYR A 65 3.77 -4.56 12.91
N ILE A 66 4.45 -3.46 12.55
CA ILE A 66 5.89 -3.48 12.23
C ILE A 66 6.66 -2.90 13.41
N ALA A 67 7.41 -3.75 14.11
CA ALA A 67 8.31 -3.31 15.17
C ALA A 67 9.39 -2.37 14.59
N GLY A 68 9.69 -1.28 15.31
CA GLY A 68 10.70 -0.31 14.89
C GLY A 68 10.20 0.83 13.99
N PHE A 69 8.93 0.82 13.57
CA PHE A 69 8.28 1.99 12.94
C PHE A 69 7.84 3.05 13.98
N ASP A 70 8.59 3.15 15.08
CA ASP A 70 8.15 3.69 16.36
C ASP A 70 7.62 5.13 16.28
N HIS A 71 6.57 5.39 17.06
CA HIS A 71 5.68 6.55 16.92
C HIS A 71 6.21 7.87 17.50
N LEU A 72 7.52 8.02 17.67
CA LEU A 72 8.10 9.13 18.41
C LEU A 72 8.46 10.30 17.47
N LEU A 73 7.49 11.22 17.37
CA LEU A 73 7.58 12.60 16.86
C LEU A 73 7.68 12.75 15.32
N THR A 74 6.60 13.26 14.72
CA THR A 74 6.56 13.91 13.38
C THR A 74 6.99 13.10 12.15
N LEU A 75 7.51 11.87 12.30
CA LEU A 75 7.98 10.98 11.23
C LEU A 75 7.18 9.66 11.11
N ASN A 76 5.98 9.60 11.70
CA ASN A 76 5.15 8.39 11.74
C ASN A 76 4.30 8.17 10.48
N GLN A 77 4.80 8.67 9.35
CA GLN A 77 4.05 8.72 8.11
C GLN A 77 4.87 8.14 6.98
N VAL A 78 4.32 7.15 6.30
CA VAL A 78 4.84 6.70 5.01
C VAL A 78 4.19 7.56 3.93
N LYS A 79 5.00 8.06 3.00
CA LYS A 79 4.52 8.81 1.83
C LYS A 79 4.71 7.98 0.57
N SER A 80 3.66 7.92 -0.24
CA SER A 80 3.72 7.36 -1.58
C SER A 80 3.48 8.46 -2.61
N PHE A 81 4.39 8.57 -3.55
CA PHE A 81 4.28 9.48 -4.69
C PHE A 81 3.74 8.70 -5.89
N ILE A 82 2.53 9.07 -6.32
CA ILE A 82 1.87 8.41 -7.43
C ILE A 82 2.28 9.08 -8.75
N HIS A 83 3.20 8.43 -9.46
CA HIS A 83 3.53 8.75 -10.85
C HIS A 83 2.67 7.91 -11.79
N TYR A 84 2.24 8.50 -12.91
CA TYR A 84 1.40 7.88 -13.95
C TYR A 84 1.95 6.52 -14.47
N TYR A 85 3.23 6.23 -14.23
CA TYR A 85 3.95 5.08 -14.79
C TYR A 85 4.02 3.85 -13.87
N ARG A 86 3.72 3.94 -12.56
CA ARG A 86 3.88 2.78 -11.64
C ARG A 86 2.71 1.79 -11.65
N ALA A 87 1.66 2.08 -12.43
CA ALA A 87 0.54 1.18 -12.67
C ALA A 87 0.63 0.43 -14.02
N TYR A 88 1.73 0.59 -14.78
CA TYR A 88 1.85 0.13 -16.16
C TYR A 88 2.91 -0.93 -16.44
N GLU A 89 3.60 -1.48 -15.44
CA GLU A 89 4.35 -2.71 -15.67
C GLU A 89 3.42 -3.91 -15.47
N VAL A 90 3.12 -4.61 -16.59
CA VAL A 90 2.24 -5.80 -16.74
C VAL A 90 0.75 -5.42 -16.75
N ILE A 91 0.05 -5.18 -17.87
CA ILE A 91 -0.16 -6.00 -19.08
C ILE A 91 -0.39 -5.04 -20.27
N LEU A 92 0.63 -4.84 -21.11
CA LEU A 92 0.40 -4.52 -22.53
C LEU A 92 0.92 -5.72 -23.32
N SER A 93 0.21 -6.85 -23.25
CA SER A 93 0.13 -7.72 -24.42
C SER A 93 -0.64 -6.92 -25.47
N ARG A 94 0.13 -6.17 -26.27
CA ARG A 94 -0.29 -5.46 -27.46
C ARG A 94 -1.14 -6.43 -28.32
N PRO A 95 -2.34 -6.07 -28.79
CA PRO A 95 -2.86 -6.71 -29.98
C PRO A 95 -1.96 -6.24 -31.13
N GLU A 96 -1.29 -7.17 -31.80
CA GLU A 96 -0.91 -6.93 -33.20
C GLU A 96 -2.24 -6.73 -33.96
N GLU A 97 -2.56 -5.48 -34.26
CA GLU A 97 -3.46 -5.16 -35.37
C GLU A 97 -2.67 -5.41 -36.66
N ASP A 98 -2.71 -6.64 -37.15
CA ASP A 98 -2.27 -6.98 -38.50
C ASP A 98 -3.43 -6.69 -39.47
N ILE A 99 -3.28 -5.60 -40.22
CA ILE A 99 -3.84 -5.41 -41.57
C ILE A 99 -2.82 -5.91 -42.58
#